data_AF-A0AA39T9I9-F1
#
_entry.id   AF-A0AA39T9I9-F1
#
_cell.length_a   1.000
_cell.length_b   1.000
_cell.length_c   1.000
_cell.angle_alpha   90.00
_cell.angle_beta   90.00
_cell.angle_gamma   90.00
#
_symmetry.space_group_name_H-M   'P 1'
#
loop_
_entity.id
_entity.type
_entity.pdbx_description
1 polymer ?
#
loop_
_entity_poly.entity_id
_entity_poly.type
_entity_poly.pdbx_seq_one_letter_code
_entity_poly.pdbx_strand_id
1 'polypeptide(L)'
;MAAASGVAGAKGKGKKPKRFLESQDTLDLAVSIGELQESKSKGRSDKRHTQLMRPESTRTDKQSSKSRLKEKKAILAAQRSKLKREKTKSRRQTGSQSAGTGHKTSNDEKEQPSTDRSAPRKRVSFA
;
A
#
# COMPACT_ATOMS: atom_id res chain seq x y z
N MET A 1 -16.42 -10.14 84.96
CA MET A 1 -16.71 -9.12 83.92
C MET A 1 -15.62 -9.18 82.88
N ALA A 2 -15.90 -9.69 81.68
CA ALA A 2 -14.98 -9.67 80.55
C ALA A 2 -15.75 -9.16 79.34
N ALA A 3 -15.40 -7.96 78.86
CA ALA A 3 -15.87 -7.42 77.60
C ALA A 3 -14.64 -7.16 76.74
N ALA A 4 -14.54 -7.88 75.63
CA ALA A 4 -13.67 -7.52 74.53
C ALA A 4 -14.51 -7.65 73.26
N SER A 5 -15.03 -6.51 72.81
CA SER A 5 -15.77 -6.32 71.59
C SER A 5 -14.86 -6.56 70.38
N GLY A 6 -15.19 -7.58 69.58
CA GLY A 6 -14.53 -7.87 68.30
C GLY A 6 -14.80 -6.75 67.29
N VAL A 7 -13.71 -6.23 66.72
CA VAL A 7 -13.67 -5.14 65.75
C VAL A 7 -14.26 -5.60 64.41
N ALA A 8 -15.14 -4.77 63.84
CA ALA A 8 -15.80 -4.96 62.56
C ALA A 8 -14.79 -5.12 61.40
N GLY A 9 -14.93 -6.22 60.64
CA GLY A 9 -14.08 -6.55 59.50
C GLY A 9 -14.31 -5.65 58.29
N ALA A 10 -13.23 -5.04 57.80
CA ALA A 10 -13.17 -4.27 56.57
C ALA A 10 -13.37 -5.17 55.33
N LYS A 11 -14.26 -4.75 54.42
CA LYS A 11 -14.54 -5.39 53.13
C LYS A 11 -13.41 -5.14 52.12
N GLY A 12 -12.28 -5.85 52.26
CA GLY A 12 -11.22 -5.91 51.26
C GLY A 12 -11.36 -7.15 50.36
N LYS A 13 -11.19 -7.00 49.04
CA LYS A 13 -11.13 -8.13 48.10
C LYS A 13 -9.95 -9.03 48.50
N GLY A 14 -10.24 -10.10 49.22
CA GLY A 14 -9.25 -11.06 49.71
C GLY A 14 -8.49 -11.77 48.59
N LYS A 15 -7.36 -12.40 48.95
CA LYS A 15 -6.56 -13.20 48.02
C LYS A 15 -7.41 -14.34 47.46
N LYS A 16 -7.50 -14.44 46.12
CA LYS A 16 -8.15 -15.59 45.47
C LYS A 16 -7.22 -16.80 45.50
N PRO A 17 -7.73 -18.02 45.78
CA PRO A 17 -6.92 -19.23 45.70
C PRO A 17 -6.48 -19.48 44.25
N LYS A 18 -5.24 -19.95 44.07
CA LYS A 18 -4.74 -20.39 42.77
C LYS A 18 -5.47 -21.67 42.38
N ARG A 19 -6.01 -21.74 41.16
CA ARG A 19 -6.55 -22.98 40.59
C ARG A 19 -5.50 -23.55 39.66
N PHE A 20 -5.13 -24.79 39.91
CA PHE A 20 -4.24 -25.55 39.03
C PHE A 20 -5.10 -26.30 38.01
N LEU A 21 -4.53 -26.55 36.84
CA LEU A 21 -5.17 -27.30 35.78
C LEU A 21 -5.28 -28.78 36.19
N GLU A 22 -6.38 -29.44 35.84
CA GLU A 22 -6.54 -30.88 36.09
C GLU A 22 -5.72 -31.69 35.09
N SER A 23 -5.39 -32.95 35.42
CA SER A 23 -4.49 -33.76 34.58
C SER A 23 -5.01 -33.96 33.15
N GLN A 24 -6.33 -34.07 32.97
CA GLN A 24 -6.93 -34.19 31.64
C GLN A 24 -6.77 -32.91 30.83
N ASP A 25 -7.07 -31.76 31.42
CA ASP A 25 -6.87 -30.46 30.79
C ASP A 25 -5.40 -30.23 30.38
N THR A 26 -4.44 -30.77 31.14
CA THR A 26 -3.01 -30.68 30.76
C THR A 26 -2.67 -31.51 29.52
N LEU A 27 -3.30 -32.67 29.36
CA LEU A 27 -3.12 -33.53 28.19
C LEU A 27 -3.75 -32.88 26.96
N ASP A 28 -4.96 -32.37 27.08
CA ASP A 28 -5.65 -31.66 26.00
C ASP A 28 -4.85 -30.43 25.53
N LEU A 29 -4.28 -29.68 26.48
CA LEU A 29 -3.38 -28.58 26.18
C LEU A 29 -2.11 -29.03 25.44
N ALA A 30 -1.51 -30.15 25.88
CA ALA A 30 -0.32 -30.70 25.24
C ALA A 30 -0.60 -31.15 23.79
N VAL A 31 -1.75 -31.80 23.57
CA VAL A 31 -2.22 -32.19 22.22
C VAL A 31 -2.39 -30.96 21.34
N SER A 32 -3.10 -29.93 21.83
CA SER A 32 -3.32 -28.69 21.08
C SER A 32 -2.01 -27.97 20.71
N ILE A 33 -1.03 -27.95 21.62
CA ILE A 33 0.30 -27.40 21.33
C ILE A 33 1.03 -28.23 20.28
N GLY A 34 0.93 -29.56 20.36
CA GLY A 34 1.51 -30.50 19.40
C GLY A 34 0.98 -30.27 17.99
N GLU A 35 -0.35 -30.22 17.82
CA GLU A 35 -1.01 -29.96 16.53
C GLU A 35 -0.60 -28.60 15.94
N LEU A 36 -0.47 -27.57 16.77
CA LEU A 36 -0.02 -26.25 16.34
C LEU A 36 1.45 -26.26 15.86
N GLN A 37 2.32 -27.04 16.50
CA GLN A 37 3.70 -27.20 16.05
C GLN A 37 3.78 -28.03 14.78
N GLU A 38 3.01 -29.11 14.68
CA GLU A 38 2.97 -29.97 13.51
C GLU A 38 2.49 -29.20 12.27
N SER A 39 1.41 -28.43 12.38
CA SER A 39 0.90 -27.58 11.29
C SER A 39 1.92 -26.53 10.82
N LYS A 40 2.64 -25.88 11.75
CA LYS A 40 3.76 -24.98 11.42
C LYS A 40 4.91 -25.72 10.72
N SER A 41 5.19 -26.94 11.14
CA SER A 41 6.27 -27.77 10.60
C SER A 41 5.94 -28.24 9.19
N LYS A 42 4.71 -28.73 8.97
CA LYS A 42 4.18 -29.14 7.67
C LYS A 42 4.17 -28.00 6.67
N GLY A 43 3.72 -26.81 7.07
CA GLY A 43 3.80 -25.62 6.23
C GLY A 43 5.23 -25.20 5.84
N ARG A 44 6.25 -25.56 6.63
CA ARG A 44 7.67 -25.33 6.31
C ARG A 44 8.28 -26.44 5.47
N SER A 45 7.88 -27.70 5.66
CA SER A 45 8.33 -28.82 4.83
C SER A 45 7.75 -28.70 3.43
N ASP A 46 6.46 -28.38 3.29
CA ASP A 46 5.79 -28.29 1.99
C ASP A 46 6.39 -27.16 1.13
N LYS A 47 6.70 -26.00 1.73
CA LYS A 47 7.40 -24.90 1.04
C LYS A 47 8.80 -25.29 0.57
N ARG A 48 9.53 -26.08 1.36
CA ARG A 48 10.88 -26.54 0.97
C ARG A 48 10.81 -27.63 -0.09
N HIS A 49 9.89 -28.57 0.05
CA HIS A 49 9.68 -29.64 -0.91
C HIS A 49 9.21 -29.09 -2.27
N THR A 50 8.28 -28.14 -2.28
CA THR A 50 7.87 -27.44 -3.51
C THR A 50 8.99 -26.62 -4.14
N GLN A 51 9.90 -26.03 -3.36
CA GLN A 51 11.09 -25.37 -3.90
C GLN A 51 12.11 -26.35 -4.50
N LEU A 52 12.26 -27.53 -3.92
CA LEU A 52 13.18 -28.58 -4.39
C LEU A 52 12.63 -29.36 -5.60
N MET A 53 11.32 -29.58 -5.65
CA MET A 53 10.63 -30.31 -6.72
C MET A 53 10.15 -29.41 -7.86
N ARG A 54 10.31 -28.08 -7.75
CA ARG A 54 10.03 -27.20 -8.89
C ARG A 54 11.17 -27.40 -9.89
N PRO A 55 10.94 -28.05 -11.06
CA PRO A 55 11.92 -28.00 -12.14
C PRO A 55 12.13 -26.51 -12.45
N GLU A 56 13.38 -26.11 -12.69
CA GLU A 56 13.83 -24.77 -13.08
C GLU A 56 12.89 -24.13 -14.12
N SER A 57 11.74 -23.63 -13.67
CA SER A 57 10.75 -23.02 -14.55
C SER A 57 11.26 -21.60 -14.71
N THR A 58 12.15 -21.44 -15.69
CA THR A 58 12.68 -20.16 -16.16
C THR A 58 12.98 -19.24 -14.99
N ARG A 59 14.17 -19.41 -14.40
CA ARG A 59 14.87 -18.43 -13.56
C ARG A 59 14.25 -17.05 -13.81
N THR A 60 13.30 -16.64 -12.96
CA THR A 60 12.78 -15.29 -13.06
C THR A 60 13.91 -14.48 -12.52
N ASP A 61 14.83 -14.10 -13.41
CA ASP A 61 15.93 -13.22 -13.12
C ASP A 61 15.31 -12.09 -12.33
N LYS A 62 15.70 -11.98 -11.07
CA LYS A 62 15.27 -10.91 -10.19
C LYS A 62 15.69 -9.64 -10.90
N GLN A 63 14.80 -9.09 -11.73
CA GLN A 63 15.14 -8.06 -12.67
C GLN A 63 15.73 -6.93 -11.84
N SER A 64 17.04 -6.72 -12.03
CA SER A 64 17.78 -5.68 -11.32
C SER A 64 16.95 -4.40 -11.36
N SER A 65 16.96 -3.60 -10.29
CA SER A 65 16.17 -2.37 -10.20
C SER A 65 16.33 -1.47 -11.45
N LYS A 66 17.50 -1.52 -12.09
CA LYS A 66 17.79 -0.86 -13.37
C LYS A 66 16.93 -1.37 -14.54
N SER A 67 16.72 -2.68 -14.64
CA SER A 67 15.87 -3.32 -15.66
C SER A 67 14.40 -2.91 -15.50
N ARG A 68 13.86 -3.00 -14.27
CA ARG A 68 12.50 -2.53 -13.95
C ARG A 68 12.29 -1.05 -14.26
N LEU A 69 13.31 -0.22 -14.03
CA LEU A 69 13.25 1.21 -14.34
C LEU A 69 13.23 1.46 -15.86
N LYS A 70 14.02 0.73 -16.64
CA LYS A 70 14.03 0.81 -18.11
C LYS A 70 12.67 0.39 -18.68
N GLU A 71 12.11 -0.70 -18.18
CA GLU A 71 10.78 -1.17 -18.57
C GLU A 71 9.70 -0.11 -18.28
N LYS A 72 9.67 0.44 -17.06
CA LYS A 72 8.71 1.51 -16.71
C LYS A 72 8.87 2.75 -17.60
N LYS A 73 10.10 3.16 -17.90
CA LYS A 73 10.37 4.28 -18.84
C LYS A 73 9.84 3.98 -20.24
N ALA A 74 10.02 2.76 -20.73
CA ALA A 74 9.49 2.34 -22.03
C ALA A 74 7.96 2.37 -22.06
N ILE A 75 7.30 1.88 -21.01
CA ILE A 75 5.83 1.91 -20.88
C ILE A 75 5.32 3.36 -20.91
N LEU A 76 5.93 4.26 -20.12
CA LEU A 76 5.54 5.68 -20.08
C LEU A 76 5.74 6.38 -21.44
N ALA A 77 6.83 6.07 -22.14
CA ALA A 77 7.08 6.61 -23.48
C ALA A 77 6.03 6.12 -24.48
N ALA A 78 5.67 4.84 -24.44
CA ALA A 78 4.62 4.26 -25.28
C ALA A 78 3.25 4.91 -25.01
N GLN A 79 2.88 5.12 -23.74
CA GLN A 79 1.64 5.80 -23.36
C GLN A 79 1.60 7.24 -23.88
N ARG A 80 2.69 8.02 -23.71
CA ARG A 80 2.77 9.39 -24.26
C ARG A 80 2.61 9.42 -25.77
N SER A 81 3.21 8.47 -26.49
CA SER A 81 3.07 8.35 -27.94
C SER A 81 1.63 8.05 -28.36
N LYS A 82 0.95 7.13 -27.67
CA LYS A 82 -0.47 6.81 -27.90
C LYS A 82 -1.36 8.03 -27.68
N LEU A 83 -1.21 8.73 -26.55
CA LEU A 83 -1.98 9.93 -26.25
C LEU A 83 -1.75 11.05 -27.28
N LYS A 84 -0.51 11.26 -27.75
CA LYS A 84 -0.21 12.24 -28.81
C LYS A 84 -0.90 11.86 -30.13
N ARG A 85 -0.88 10.57 -30.50
CA ARG A 85 -1.57 10.07 -31.70
C ARG A 85 -3.08 10.25 -31.56
N GLU A 86 -3.66 9.90 -30.43
CA GLU A 86 -5.10 10.05 -30.16
C GLU A 86 -5.54 11.52 -30.19
N LYS A 87 -4.80 12.42 -29.54
CA LYS A 87 -5.05 13.87 -29.60
C LYS A 87 -5.01 14.40 -31.04
N THR A 88 -4.06 13.91 -31.84
CA THR A 88 -3.94 14.31 -33.25
C THR A 88 -5.10 13.77 -34.09
N LYS A 89 -5.52 12.52 -33.86
CA LYS A 89 -6.69 11.92 -34.51
C LYS A 89 -7.97 12.67 -34.14
N SER A 90 -8.17 12.96 -32.85
CA SER A 90 -9.30 13.76 -32.37
C SER A 90 -9.32 15.15 -33.00
N ARG A 91 -8.18 15.86 -33.05
CA ARG A 91 -8.07 17.14 -33.76
C ARG A 91 -8.42 17.05 -35.25
N ARG A 92 -8.05 15.95 -35.92
CA ARG A 92 -8.44 15.74 -37.33
C ARG A 92 -9.94 15.48 -37.48
N GLN A 93 -10.55 14.76 -36.54
CA GLN A 93 -11.99 14.47 -36.56
C GLN A 93 -12.84 15.70 -36.22
N THR A 94 -12.39 16.56 -35.30
CA THR A 94 -13.09 17.82 -34.97
C THR A 94 -12.75 18.94 -35.97
N GLY A 95 -11.55 18.91 -36.53
CA GLY A 95 -11.08 19.89 -37.53
C GLY A 95 -11.60 19.64 -38.95
N SER A 96 -12.14 18.46 -39.25
CA SER A 96 -12.82 18.22 -40.53
C SER A 96 -14.22 18.85 -40.60
N GLN A 97 -14.75 19.40 -39.49
CA GLN A 97 -15.97 20.21 -39.48
C GLN A 97 -15.71 21.71 -39.51
N SER A 98 -14.45 22.17 -39.41
CA SER A 98 -14.08 23.58 -39.64
C SER A 98 -13.02 23.68 -40.74
N ALA A 99 -13.40 23.35 -41.97
CA ALA A 99 -12.70 23.89 -43.13
C ALA A 99 -12.95 25.41 -43.15
N GLY A 100 -12.02 26.19 -42.63
CA GLY A 100 -12.15 27.64 -42.64
C GLY A 100 -11.06 28.37 -41.86
N THR A 101 -10.08 28.87 -42.61
CA THR A 101 -9.34 30.11 -42.31
C THR A 101 -8.20 30.05 -41.28
N GLY A 102 -6.98 30.26 -41.78
CA GLY A 102 -6.11 31.27 -41.17
C GLY A 102 -4.81 30.81 -40.51
N HIS A 103 -3.71 31.16 -41.19
CA HIS A 103 -2.40 31.55 -40.65
C HIS A 103 -1.45 30.52 -40.00
N LYS A 104 -0.41 30.20 -40.78
CA LYS A 104 0.97 30.09 -40.31
C LYS A 104 1.34 31.33 -39.49
N THR A 105 1.85 31.15 -38.28
CA THR A 105 2.93 31.97 -37.73
C THR A 105 3.85 31.06 -36.92
N SER A 106 5.03 30.82 -37.47
CA SER A 106 6.23 30.51 -36.70
C SER A 106 6.48 31.62 -35.68
N ASN A 107 6.73 31.28 -34.43
CA ASN A 107 7.55 32.13 -33.57
C ASN A 107 8.41 31.24 -32.69
N ASP A 108 9.70 31.30 -33.02
CA ASP A 108 10.82 31.09 -32.14
C ASP A 108 10.81 32.16 -31.03
N GLU A 109 11.69 32.00 -30.05
CA GLU A 109 12.00 32.90 -28.92
C GLU A 109 11.27 32.66 -27.57
N LYS A 110 12.06 32.05 -26.67
CA LYS A 110 12.37 32.46 -25.28
C LYS A 110 11.33 32.29 -24.16
N GLU A 111 11.75 31.45 -23.22
CA GLU A 111 11.75 31.65 -21.75
C GLU A 111 10.48 32.20 -21.06
N GLN A 112 9.85 31.36 -20.23
CA GLN A 112 9.74 31.52 -18.75
C GLN A 112 8.25 31.66 -18.32
N PRO A 113 7.89 31.40 -17.04
CA PRO A 113 6.84 30.44 -16.71
C PRO A 113 5.63 31.06 -15.99
N SER A 114 4.70 30.17 -15.65
CA SER A 114 3.78 30.22 -14.49
C SER A 114 2.57 31.16 -14.61
N THR A 115 1.38 30.55 -14.73
CA THR A 115 0.35 30.36 -13.68
C THR A 115 -0.54 31.58 -13.44
N ASP A 116 -1.84 31.31 -13.45
CA ASP A 116 -2.90 32.07 -12.80
C ASP A 116 -2.97 33.57 -13.08
N ARG A 117 -3.80 33.93 -14.06
CA ARG A 117 -4.40 35.26 -14.12
C ARG A 117 -5.43 35.40 -12.99
N SER A 118 -4.94 35.58 -11.78
CA SER A 118 -5.68 36.15 -10.66
C SER A 118 -6.30 37.48 -11.09
N ALA A 119 -7.61 37.62 -10.91
CA ALA A 119 -8.39 38.80 -11.29
C ALA A 119 -7.80 40.11 -10.71
N PRO A 120 -8.00 41.25 -11.39
CA PRO A 120 -7.36 42.51 -11.03
C PRO A 120 -7.88 43.04 -9.69
N ARG A 121 -6.97 43.27 -8.74
CA ARG A 121 -7.28 43.87 -7.43
C ARG A 121 -7.04 45.38 -7.47
N LYS A 122 -7.99 46.16 -6.95
CA LYS A 122 -7.83 47.61 -6.76
C LYS A 122 -6.81 47.89 -5.67
N ARG A 123 -5.96 48.90 -5.87
CA ARG A 123 -5.00 49.39 -4.87
C ARG A 123 -5.32 50.85 -4.56
N VAL A 124 -5.12 51.23 -3.30
CA VAL A 124 -5.22 52.62 -2.84
C VAL A 124 -3.85 53.26 -2.97
N SER A 125 -3.80 54.45 -3.57
CA SER A 125 -2.63 55.31 -3.60
C SER A 125 -2.83 56.48 -2.65
N PHE A 126 -1.75 56.90 -1.99
CA PHE A 126 -1.71 58.14 -1.23
C PHE A 126 -1.13 59.26 -2.09
N ALA A 127 -1.56 60.49 -1.82
CA ALA A 127 -1.19 61.71 -2.56
C ALA A 127 0.28 62.10 -2.34
#